data_AF-M3YD36-F1
#
_entry.id   AF-M3YD36-F1
#
_cell.length_a   1.000
_cell.length_b   1.000
_cell.length_c   1.000
_cell.angle_alpha   90.00
_cell.angle_beta   90.00
_cell.angle_gamma   90.00
#
_symmetry.space_group_name_H-M   'P 1'
#
loop_
_entity.id
_entity.type
_entity.pdbx_description
1 polymer ?
#
loop_
_entity_poly.entity_id
_entity_poly.type
_entity_poly.pdbx_seq_one_letter_code
_entity_poly.pdbx_strand_id
1 'polypeptide(L)'
;MSVTRLGLLVSVLCWVVRAYPNASPLLGSSWGGLTHLYTATARNSYHLQIHKDGHVDGTPHQTIYSALMIRSEDAGFVVITGVMSRRYLCMDFRGNIFGSHLFSPESCRFRQRTLENGYDVYHSPQHRFLVSLGQAKRAFLPGTNPPPYSQFLSRRNEIPLIHFNTPRPRRHTRSAEDMEHDPLNVLKPRPRMTPAPASCSQELPSAEDNSVVASDPLGVLRGNRVNVHAGGMGVDRCRPLPKFI
;
A
#
# COMPACT_ATOMS: atom_id res chain seq x y z
N MET A 1 -72.54 22.62 10.48
CA MET A 1 -72.28 21.19 10.20
C MET A 1 -71.80 21.13 8.75
N SER A 2 -70.53 21.39 8.43
CA SER A 2 -69.27 20.66 8.70
C SER A 2 -69.30 19.20 8.25
N VAL A 3 -68.23 18.83 7.53
CA VAL A 3 -67.82 17.49 7.03
C VAL A 3 -68.39 17.09 5.66
N THR A 4 -67.66 17.42 4.60
CA THR A 4 -67.25 16.47 3.53
C THR A 4 -66.10 17.10 2.73
N ARG A 5 -64.98 17.32 3.43
CA ARG A 5 -63.66 17.35 2.78
C ARG A 5 -63.19 15.91 2.64
N LEU A 6 -62.27 15.70 1.69
CA LEU A 6 -61.25 14.64 1.72
C LEU A 6 -61.58 13.27 1.08
N GLY A 7 -62.14 13.24 -0.13
CA GLY A 7 -62.32 11.98 -0.88
C GLY A 7 -61.63 11.87 -2.25
N LEU A 8 -61.11 12.98 -2.80
CA LEU A 8 -60.80 13.05 -4.23
C LEU A 8 -59.44 13.72 -4.54
N LEU A 9 -58.49 13.60 -3.62
CA LEU A 9 -57.11 14.09 -3.80
C LEU A 9 -56.02 13.03 -3.51
N VAL A 10 -56.38 11.75 -3.45
CA VAL A 10 -55.38 10.67 -3.25
C VAL A 10 -55.14 9.84 -4.52
N SER A 11 -56.00 9.89 -5.53
CA SER A 11 -55.85 9.06 -6.75
C SER A 11 -55.03 9.66 -7.89
N VAL A 12 -54.55 10.91 -7.78
CA VAL A 12 -53.74 11.56 -8.84
C VAL A 12 -52.24 11.68 -8.44
N LEU A 13 -51.86 11.27 -7.23
CA LEU A 13 -50.45 11.18 -6.82
C LEU A 13 -49.81 9.80 -7.07
N CYS A 14 -50.56 8.83 -7.57
CA CYS A 14 -50.02 7.53 -7.99
C CYS A 14 -49.63 7.51 -9.48
N TRP A 15 -49.35 8.68 -10.06
CA TRP A 15 -48.70 8.75 -11.37
C TRP A 15 -47.21 8.52 -11.20
N VAL A 16 -46.88 7.22 -11.22
CA VAL A 16 -45.63 6.71 -11.78
C VAL A 16 -44.36 7.26 -11.12
N VAL A 17 -44.17 6.95 -9.83
CA VAL A 17 -42.81 6.68 -9.33
C VAL A 17 -42.41 5.29 -9.83
N ARG A 18 -42.41 5.06 -11.15
CA ARG A 18 -41.51 4.03 -11.69
C ARG A 18 -40.15 4.66 -11.66
N ALA A 19 -39.42 4.38 -10.58
CA ALA A 19 -37.98 4.59 -10.59
C ALA A 19 -37.45 4.03 -11.91
N TYR A 20 -36.67 4.83 -12.63
CA TYR A 20 -36.01 4.38 -13.85
C TYR A 20 -35.31 3.05 -13.58
N PRO A 21 -35.36 2.08 -14.51
CA PRO A 21 -34.70 0.81 -14.32
C PRO A 21 -33.20 1.06 -14.11
N ASN A 22 -32.76 0.98 -12.86
CA ASN A 22 -31.35 1.02 -12.50
C ASN A 22 -30.87 -0.43 -12.55
N ALA A 23 -30.04 -0.75 -13.55
CA ALA A 23 -29.37 -2.04 -13.58
C ALA A 23 -28.42 -2.10 -12.37
N SER A 24 -28.84 -2.79 -11.31
CA SER A 24 -28.06 -2.90 -10.08
C SER A 24 -26.65 -3.44 -10.36
N PRO A 25 -25.59 -2.64 -10.20
CA PRO A 25 -24.21 -3.08 -10.47
C PRO A 25 -23.67 -4.05 -9.41
N LEU A 26 -24.48 -4.42 -8.42
CA LEU A 26 -24.08 -5.11 -7.19
C LEU A 26 -24.12 -6.64 -7.26
N LEU A 27 -24.47 -7.24 -8.41
CA LEU A 27 -24.56 -8.71 -8.54
C LEU A 27 -23.23 -9.40 -8.91
N GLY A 28 -22.14 -8.65 -9.11
CA GLY A 28 -20.80 -9.20 -9.29
C GLY A 28 -19.95 -8.96 -8.05
N SER A 29 -19.44 -10.01 -7.41
CA SER A 29 -18.55 -9.97 -6.23
C SER A 29 -17.17 -9.33 -6.45
N SER A 30 -17.01 -8.56 -7.54
CA SER A 30 -15.84 -7.77 -7.89
C SER A 30 -16.12 -6.31 -7.56
N TRP A 31 -15.15 -5.56 -7.02
CA TRP A 31 -15.20 -4.10 -7.07
C TRP A 31 -15.68 -3.67 -8.47
N GLY A 32 -16.86 -3.05 -8.54
CA GLY A 32 -17.65 -2.84 -9.76
C GLY A 32 -17.00 -1.87 -10.74
N GLY A 33 -15.86 -2.27 -11.32
CA GLY A 33 -15.05 -1.46 -12.23
C GLY A 33 -13.59 -1.88 -12.36
N LEU A 34 -13.12 -2.94 -11.70
CA LEU A 34 -11.77 -3.46 -11.93
C LEU A 34 -11.71 -4.25 -13.25
N THR A 35 -10.70 -3.92 -14.04
CA THR A 35 -10.44 -4.55 -15.35
C THR A 35 -8.96 -4.93 -15.46
N HIS A 36 -8.66 -5.86 -16.37
CA HIS A 36 -7.32 -6.25 -16.74
C HIS A 36 -7.14 -5.97 -18.24
N LEU A 37 -6.15 -5.14 -18.59
CA LEU A 37 -5.83 -4.88 -19.99
C LEU A 37 -5.05 -6.06 -20.57
N TYR A 38 -5.74 -6.88 -21.35
CA TYR A 38 -5.18 -8.07 -22.00
C TYR A 38 -4.69 -7.74 -23.41
N THR A 39 -3.48 -8.18 -23.75
CA THR A 39 -2.95 -8.06 -25.09
C THR A 39 -2.45 -9.42 -25.57
N ALA A 40 -2.66 -9.70 -26.85
CA ALA A 40 -2.28 -10.96 -27.46
C ALA A 40 -1.56 -10.72 -28.79
N THR A 41 -0.60 -11.58 -29.07
CA THR A 41 0.05 -11.72 -30.36
C THR A 41 -0.10 -13.17 -30.82
N ALA A 42 0.33 -13.49 -32.05
CA ALA A 42 0.28 -14.86 -32.56
C ALA A 42 1.08 -15.88 -31.71
N ARG A 43 2.00 -15.42 -30.86
CA ARG A 43 2.85 -16.29 -30.03
C ARG A 43 2.49 -16.24 -28.55
N ASN A 44 2.34 -15.04 -28.00
CA ASN A 44 2.22 -14.85 -26.56
C ASN A 44 1.08 -13.88 -26.24
N SER A 45 0.52 -14.03 -25.04
CA SER A 45 -0.49 -13.13 -24.50
C SER A 45 -0.23 -12.77 -23.04
N TYR A 46 -0.52 -11.52 -22.68
CA TYR A 46 -0.22 -10.97 -21.37
C TYR A 46 -1.29 -9.99 -20.90
N HIS A 47 -1.39 -9.80 -19.59
CA HIS A 47 -2.12 -8.70 -18.97
C HIS A 47 -1.11 -7.66 -18.51
N LEU A 48 -1.39 -6.38 -18.75
CA LEU A 48 -0.55 -5.29 -18.26
C LEU A 48 -0.54 -5.29 -16.73
N GLN A 49 0.66 -5.27 -16.15
CA GLN A 49 0.86 -5.32 -14.71
C GLN A 49 1.71 -4.13 -14.24
N ILE A 50 1.29 -3.49 -13.15
CA ILE A 50 2.01 -2.36 -12.54
C ILE A 50 2.47 -2.80 -11.14
N HIS A 51 3.77 -2.97 -10.97
CA HIS A 51 4.38 -3.42 -9.73
C HIS A 51 4.46 -2.32 -8.67
N LYS A 52 4.76 -2.69 -7.42
CA LYS A 52 4.87 -1.75 -6.28
C LYS A 52 6.03 -0.77 -6.40
N ASP A 53 7.10 -1.17 -7.08
CA ASP A 53 8.27 -0.35 -7.39
C ASP A 53 8.02 0.63 -8.55
N GLY A 54 6.95 0.44 -9.32
CA GLY A 54 6.61 1.24 -10.50
C GLY A 54 7.06 0.62 -11.82
N HIS A 55 7.64 -0.58 -11.80
CA HIS A 55 7.91 -1.32 -13.04
C HIS A 55 6.60 -1.78 -13.70
N VAL A 56 6.58 -1.79 -15.04
CA VAL A 56 5.43 -2.20 -15.85
C VAL A 56 5.86 -3.32 -16.80
N ASP A 57 5.18 -4.45 -16.69
CA ASP A 57 5.44 -5.65 -17.49
C ASP A 57 4.13 -6.39 -17.85
N GLY A 58 4.27 -7.60 -18.40
CA GLY A 58 3.16 -8.46 -18.80
C GLY A 58 3.12 -9.76 -18.03
N THR A 59 1.95 -10.16 -17.54
CA THR A 59 1.71 -11.46 -16.89
C THR A 59 0.73 -12.34 -17.70
N PRO A 60 0.99 -13.65 -17.88
CA PRO A 60 0.07 -14.53 -18.63
C PRO A 60 -1.33 -14.63 -18.02
N HIS A 61 -1.44 -14.54 -16.70
CA HIS A 61 -2.70 -14.67 -15.95
C HIS A 61 -3.01 -13.41 -15.15
N GLN A 62 -4.29 -13.21 -14.80
CA GLN A 62 -4.68 -12.11 -13.92
C GLN A 62 -3.97 -12.24 -12.58
N THR A 63 -3.31 -11.16 -12.17
CA THR A 63 -2.71 -10.98 -10.84
C THR A 63 -3.31 -9.76 -10.17
N ILE A 64 -3.17 -9.68 -8.85
CA ILE A 64 -3.58 -8.52 -8.06
C ILE A 64 -2.92 -7.21 -8.57
N TYR A 65 -1.71 -7.28 -9.14
CA TYR A 65 -0.99 -6.12 -9.69
C TYR A 65 -1.38 -5.76 -11.13
N SER A 66 -2.02 -6.69 -11.85
CA SER A 66 -2.62 -6.43 -13.17
C SER A 66 -4.05 -5.90 -13.10
N ALA A 67 -4.61 -5.78 -11.89
CA ALA A 67 -5.93 -5.20 -11.68
C ALA A 67 -5.86 -3.68 -11.77
N LEU A 68 -6.52 -3.13 -12.77
CA LEU A 68 -6.50 -1.73 -13.12
C LEU A 68 -7.89 -1.12 -12.90
N MET A 69 -7.88 0.12 -12.45
CA MET A 69 -9.05 1.01 -12.49
C MET A 69 -8.85 1.98 -13.64
N ILE A 70 -9.76 1.96 -14.61
CA ILE A 70 -9.76 2.89 -15.73
C ILE A 70 -10.86 3.91 -15.47
N ARG A 71 -10.48 5.18 -15.31
CA ARG A 71 -11.41 6.29 -15.12
C ARG A 71 -11.44 7.13 -16.38
N SER A 72 -12.64 7.35 -16.92
CA SER A 72 -12.85 8.37 -17.95
C SER A 72 -12.73 9.76 -17.33
N GLU A 73 -12.06 10.66 -18.01
CA GLU A 73 -11.92 12.07 -17.62
C GLU A 73 -12.73 12.94 -18.60
N ASP A 74 -12.10 13.51 -19.61
CA ASP A 74 -12.76 14.27 -20.69
C ASP A 74 -13.04 13.39 -21.93
N ALA A 75 -13.60 13.97 -22.99
CA ALA A 75 -14.00 13.30 -24.24
C ALA A 75 -12.95 12.31 -24.83
N GLY A 76 -13.03 11.04 -24.42
CA GLY A 76 -12.15 9.96 -24.86
C GLY A 76 -10.78 9.90 -24.17
N PHE A 77 -10.59 10.63 -23.06
CA PHE A 77 -9.39 10.57 -22.23
C PHE A 77 -9.62 9.69 -21.01
N VAL A 78 -8.58 8.95 -20.65
CA VAL A 78 -8.60 8.04 -19.52
C VAL A 78 -7.36 8.17 -18.65
N VAL A 79 -7.56 7.87 -17.37
CA VAL A 79 -6.51 7.64 -16.40
C VAL A 79 -6.55 6.17 -15.99
N ILE A 80 -5.40 5.52 -16.08
CA ILE A 80 -5.25 4.09 -15.77
C ILE A 80 -4.47 3.98 -14.45
N THR A 81 -5.06 3.34 -13.45
CA THR A 81 -4.46 3.23 -12.12
C THR A 81 -4.34 1.76 -11.69
N GLY A 82 -3.12 1.35 -11.31
CA GLY A 82 -2.88 0.07 -10.67
C GLY A 82 -3.40 0.08 -9.23
N VAL A 83 -4.44 -0.70 -8.95
CA VAL A 83 -5.14 -0.66 -7.67
C VAL A 83 -4.26 -1.15 -6.52
N MET A 84 -3.49 -2.21 -6.76
CA MET A 84 -2.61 -2.77 -5.74
C MET A 84 -1.30 -2.03 -5.54
N SER A 85 -0.74 -1.48 -6.62
CA SER A 85 0.48 -0.68 -6.55
C SER A 85 0.20 0.75 -6.09
N ARG A 86 -1.06 1.22 -6.16
CA ARG A 86 -1.47 2.62 -5.89
C ARG A 86 -0.68 3.60 -6.77
N ARG A 87 -0.48 3.22 -8.03
CA ARG A 87 0.29 3.97 -9.02
C ARG A 87 -0.54 4.22 -10.28
N TYR A 88 -0.41 5.42 -10.83
CA TYR A 88 -0.90 5.77 -12.15
C TYR A 88 0.03 5.21 -13.21
N LEU A 89 -0.52 4.67 -14.29
CA LEU A 89 0.25 4.40 -15.49
C LEU A 89 0.62 5.73 -16.13
N CYS A 90 1.90 5.96 -16.36
CA CYS A 90 2.42 7.16 -16.98
C CYS A 90 3.38 6.78 -18.10
N MET A 91 3.64 7.73 -19.00
CA MET A 91 4.51 7.57 -20.14
C MET A 91 5.51 8.71 -20.23
N ASP A 92 6.77 8.39 -20.49
CA ASP A 92 7.81 9.39 -20.74
C ASP A 92 7.80 9.88 -22.19
N PHE A 93 8.63 10.89 -22.49
CA PHE A 93 8.77 11.45 -23.83
C PHE A 93 9.33 10.47 -24.88
N ARG A 94 9.86 9.31 -24.45
CA ARG A 94 10.40 8.24 -25.30
C ARG A 94 9.37 7.13 -25.54
N GLY A 95 8.18 7.22 -24.94
CA GLY A 95 7.13 6.21 -25.02
C GLY A 95 7.29 5.05 -24.04
N ASN A 96 8.20 5.13 -23.06
CA ASN A 96 8.31 4.13 -22.01
C ASN A 96 7.21 4.34 -20.98
N ILE A 97 6.56 3.24 -20.62
CA ILE A 97 5.49 3.25 -19.62
C ILE A 97 6.03 2.83 -18.25
N PHE A 98 5.56 3.49 -17.21
CA PHE A 98 5.97 3.24 -15.83
C PHE A 98 4.84 3.62 -14.86
N GLY A 99 4.94 3.16 -13.61
CA GLY A 99 3.99 3.45 -12.54
C GLY A 99 4.46 4.61 -11.64
N SER A 100 3.71 5.71 -11.57
CA SER A 100 3.97 6.85 -10.68
C SER A 100 2.96 6.95 -9.55
N HIS A 101 3.39 7.32 -8.34
CA HIS A 101 2.46 7.69 -7.26
C HIS A 101 1.86 9.09 -7.44
N LEU A 102 2.60 9.98 -8.12
CA LEU A 102 2.17 11.34 -8.40
C LEU A 102 1.50 11.37 -9.77
N PHE A 103 0.28 11.91 -9.82
CA PHE A 103 -0.44 12.12 -11.06
C PHE A 103 0.10 13.37 -11.78
N SER A 104 0.40 13.22 -13.07
CA SER A 104 0.66 14.33 -13.98
C SER A 104 -0.23 14.20 -15.21
N PRO A 105 -1.02 15.22 -15.57
CA PRO A 105 -1.93 15.16 -16.72
C PRO A 105 -1.18 15.05 -18.05
N GLU A 106 0.10 15.43 -18.10
CA GLU A 106 0.92 15.39 -19.30
C GLU A 106 1.39 13.97 -19.64
N SER A 107 1.76 13.20 -18.61
CA SER A 107 2.37 11.88 -18.76
C SER A 107 1.43 10.72 -18.39
N CYS A 108 0.46 10.92 -17.50
CA CYS A 108 -0.40 9.87 -16.94
C CYS A 108 -1.82 9.85 -17.49
N ARG A 109 -2.10 10.70 -18.49
CA ARG A 109 -3.39 10.78 -19.19
C ARG A 109 -3.22 10.24 -20.61
N PHE A 110 -4.10 9.34 -21.01
CA PHE A 110 -4.08 8.73 -22.33
C PHE A 110 -5.37 8.98 -23.07
N ARG A 111 -5.29 9.06 -24.40
CA ARG A 111 -6.48 9.05 -25.25
C ARG A 111 -6.81 7.62 -25.63
N GLN A 112 -8.00 7.15 -25.23
CA GLN A 112 -8.51 5.84 -25.61
C GLN A 112 -9.18 5.93 -26.98
N ARG A 113 -8.92 4.94 -27.84
CA ARG A 113 -9.68 4.72 -29.08
C ARG A 113 -9.94 3.25 -29.26
N THR A 114 -11.18 2.90 -29.58
CA THR A 114 -11.54 1.56 -30.01
C THR A 114 -11.31 1.45 -31.52
N LEU A 115 -10.56 0.44 -31.93
CA LEU A 115 -10.28 0.12 -33.33
C LEU A 115 -11.46 -0.65 -33.95
N GLU A 116 -11.46 -0.76 -35.28
CA GLU A 116 -12.49 -1.49 -36.03
C GLU A 116 -12.59 -2.97 -35.65
N ASN A 117 -11.48 -3.57 -35.18
CA ASN A 117 -11.44 -4.95 -34.71
C ASN A 117 -11.95 -5.14 -33.26
N GLY A 118 -12.43 -4.07 -32.61
CA GLY A 118 -12.96 -4.10 -31.25
C GLY A 118 -11.91 -4.02 -30.13
N TYR A 119 -10.62 -3.92 -30.46
CA TYR A 119 -9.56 -3.70 -29.46
C TYR A 119 -9.38 -2.21 -29.18
N ASP A 120 -8.98 -1.89 -27.96
CA ASP A 120 -8.65 -0.54 -27.54
C ASP A 120 -7.15 -0.26 -27.70
N VAL A 121 -6.85 0.97 -28.10
CA VAL A 121 -5.50 1.54 -28.06
C VAL A 121 -5.49 2.77 -27.16
N TYR A 122 -4.39 2.93 -26.45
CA TYR A 122 -4.14 4.08 -25.58
C TYR A 122 -2.89 4.78 -26.07
N HIS A 123 -2.95 6.09 -26.28
CA HIS A 123 -1.78 6.86 -26.69
C HIS A 123 -1.64 8.17 -25.91
N SER A 124 -0.41 8.63 -25.71
CA SER A 124 -0.14 9.94 -25.12
C SER A 124 -0.64 11.04 -26.07
N PRO A 125 -1.41 12.04 -25.58
CA PRO A 125 -1.83 13.16 -26.42
C PRO A 125 -0.65 14.05 -26.85
N GLN A 126 0.39 14.13 -26.04
CA GLN A 126 1.55 15.00 -26.28
C GLN A 126 2.53 14.37 -27.27
N HIS A 127 2.92 13.12 -27.03
CA HIS A 127 3.98 12.46 -27.80
C HIS A 127 3.45 11.46 -28.83
N ARG A 128 2.13 11.21 -28.85
CA ARG A 128 1.44 10.25 -29.72
C ARG A 128 1.89 8.79 -29.60
N PHE A 129 2.89 8.47 -28.77
CA PHE A 129 3.31 7.09 -28.51
C PHE A 129 2.16 6.25 -27.94
N LEU A 130 2.04 5.03 -28.46
CA LEU A 130 1.11 4.02 -27.97
C LEU A 130 1.63 3.38 -26.70
N VAL A 131 0.72 3.11 -25.76
CA VAL A 131 0.98 2.20 -24.65
C VAL A 131 1.32 0.83 -25.26
N SER A 132 2.44 0.25 -24.84
CA SER A 132 2.90 -1.04 -25.34
C SER A 132 3.76 -1.75 -24.31
N LEU A 133 3.50 -3.04 -24.11
CA LEU A 133 4.39 -3.94 -23.36
C LEU A 133 5.62 -4.37 -24.19
N GLY A 134 5.60 -4.16 -25.51
CA GLY A 134 6.73 -4.43 -26.38
C GLY A 134 7.86 -3.43 -26.19
N GLN A 135 9.08 -3.82 -26.58
CA GLN A 135 10.24 -2.90 -26.55
C GLN A 135 10.13 -1.80 -27.60
N ALA A 136 9.57 -2.10 -28.77
CA ALA A 136 9.40 -1.13 -29.84
C ALA A 136 8.27 -0.15 -29.51
N LYS A 137 8.62 1.11 -29.23
CA LYS A 137 7.65 2.20 -29.01
C LYS A 137 7.33 2.85 -30.36
N ARG A 138 6.04 2.93 -30.71
CA ARG A 138 5.58 3.57 -31.94
C ARG A 138 4.48 4.58 -31.66
N ALA A 139 4.48 5.65 -32.45
CA ALA A 139 3.39 6.62 -32.44
C ALA A 139 2.12 6.03 -33.06
N PHE A 140 0.97 6.49 -32.57
CA PHE A 140 -0.32 6.21 -33.18
C PHE A 140 -0.44 6.97 -34.50
N LEU A 141 -0.71 6.23 -35.57
CA LEU A 141 -0.94 6.76 -36.91
C LEU A 141 -2.34 6.34 -37.38
N PRO A 142 -3.24 7.31 -37.68
CA PRO A 142 -4.59 7.01 -38.14
C PRO A 142 -4.57 6.14 -39.41
N GLY A 143 -5.44 5.13 -39.48
CA GLY A 143 -5.57 4.26 -40.65
C GLY A 143 -4.48 3.20 -40.81
N THR A 144 -3.51 3.11 -39.88
CA THR A 144 -2.50 2.04 -39.88
C THR A 144 -2.70 1.08 -38.72
N ASN A 145 -2.28 -0.17 -38.92
CA ASN A 145 -2.33 -1.17 -37.86
C ASN A 145 -1.28 -0.85 -36.78
N PRO A 146 -1.67 -0.80 -35.49
CA PRO A 146 -0.72 -0.56 -34.41
C PRO A 146 0.23 -1.76 -34.24
N PRO A 147 1.41 -1.55 -33.64
CA PRO A 147 2.37 -2.62 -33.41
C PRO A 147 1.84 -3.70 -32.46
N PRO A 148 2.52 -4.87 -32.41
CA PRO A 148 2.26 -5.90 -31.41
C PRO A 148 2.29 -5.34 -29.99
N TYR A 149 1.49 -5.93 -29.09
CA TYR A 149 1.39 -5.53 -27.67
C TYR A 149 0.86 -4.11 -27.40
N SER A 150 0.33 -3.41 -28.40
CA SER A 150 -0.31 -2.09 -28.24
C SER A 150 -1.83 -2.09 -28.35
N GLN A 151 -2.41 -3.23 -28.74
CA GLN A 151 -3.85 -3.45 -28.76
C GLN A 151 -4.26 -4.18 -27.50
N PHE A 152 -5.26 -3.65 -26.80
CA PHE A 152 -5.72 -4.17 -25.52
C PHE A 152 -7.21 -4.50 -25.56
N LEU A 153 -7.56 -5.57 -24.86
CA LEU A 153 -8.93 -5.97 -24.58
C LEU A 153 -9.16 -5.84 -23.08
N SER A 154 -10.18 -5.09 -22.70
CA SER A 154 -10.58 -4.94 -21.29
C SER A 154 -11.26 -6.22 -20.80
N ARG A 155 -10.59 -6.99 -19.92
CA ARG A 155 -11.13 -8.21 -19.32
C ARG A 155 -11.62 -7.95 -17.90
N ARG A 156 -12.80 -8.47 -17.55
CA ARG A 156 -13.35 -8.41 -16.18
C ARG A 156 -12.40 -9.05 -15.16
N ASN A 157 -12.35 -8.49 -13.96
CA ASN A 157 -11.61 -9.07 -12.84
C ASN A 157 -12.28 -10.35 -12.32
N GLU A 158 -11.53 -11.44 -12.31
CA GLU A 158 -11.95 -12.75 -11.79
C GLU A 158 -11.34 -13.05 -10.42
N ILE A 159 -10.41 -12.21 -9.93
CA ILE A 159 -9.73 -12.42 -8.64
C ILE A 159 -10.65 -11.98 -7.48
N PRO A 160 -10.87 -12.84 -6.47
CA PRO A 160 -11.65 -12.49 -5.29
C PRO A 160 -11.01 -11.37 -4.47
N LEU A 161 -11.83 -10.44 -3.97
CA LEU A 161 -11.40 -9.24 -3.26
C LEU A 161 -10.49 -9.48 -2.04
N ILE A 162 -10.60 -10.64 -1.38
CA ILE A 162 -9.76 -10.98 -0.23
C ILE A 162 -8.25 -11.00 -0.55
N HIS A 163 -7.88 -11.27 -1.80
CA HIS A 163 -6.49 -11.30 -2.24
C HIS A 163 -5.86 -9.90 -2.38
N PHE A 164 -6.68 -8.85 -2.41
CA PHE A 164 -6.20 -7.46 -2.54
C PHE A 164 -5.78 -6.86 -1.19
N ASN A 165 -6.25 -7.40 -0.07
CA ASN A 165 -6.00 -6.84 1.25
C ASN A 165 -5.09 -7.69 2.14
N THR A 166 -4.70 -8.90 1.71
CA THR A 166 -3.89 -9.79 2.54
C THR A 166 -2.41 -9.37 2.49
N PRO A 167 -1.84 -8.89 3.62
CA PRO A 167 -0.39 -8.73 3.70
C PRO A 167 0.23 -10.12 3.55
N ARG A 168 1.25 -10.26 2.69
CA ARG A 168 2.05 -11.49 2.70
C ARG A 168 2.59 -11.71 4.12
N PRO A 169 2.44 -12.91 4.72
CA PRO A 169 3.01 -13.18 6.03
C PRO A 169 4.53 -12.99 5.94
N ARG A 170 5.05 -11.89 6.48
CA ARG A 170 6.49 -11.66 6.59
C ARG A 170 6.99 -12.49 7.78
N ARG A 171 7.26 -13.77 7.56
CA ARG A 171 8.06 -14.59 8.47
C ARG A 171 9.51 -14.55 8.01
N HIS A 172 10.20 -13.44 8.28
CA HIS A 172 11.65 -13.44 8.23
C HIS A 172 12.12 -13.81 9.64
N THR A 173 12.42 -15.10 9.83
CA THR A 173 13.15 -15.67 10.97
C THR A 173 12.79 -15.09 12.35
N ARG A 174 11.60 -15.42 12.86
CA ARG A 174 11.43 -15.44 14.32
C ARG A 174 11.84 -16.85 14.75
N SER A 175 12.98 -16.94 15.43
CA SER A 175 13.66 -18.18 15.83
C SER A 175 14.63 -18.76 14.79
N ALA A 176 15.70 -18.03 14.52
CA ALA A 176 16.98 -18.70 14.40
C ALA A 176 17.73 -18.36 15.69
N GLU A 177 17.90 -19.38 16.56
CA GLU A 177 18.82 -19.36 17.70
C GLU A 177 18.42 -18.48 18.89
N ASP A 178 17.48 -18.93 19.74
CA ASP A 178 17.70 -18.92 21.21
C ASP A 178 16.56 -19.60 21.99
N MET A 179 16.94 -20.55 22.85
CA MET A 179 16.22 -21.07 24.04
C MET A 179 14.84 -21.74 23.84
N GLU A 180 14.84 -23.08 23.80
CA GLU A 180 13.70 -24.02 23.92
C GLU A 180 12.83 -23.90 25.19
N HIS A 181 13.03 -22.88 26.04
CA HIS A 181 12.35 -22.77 27.33
C HIS A 181 10.90 -22.24 27.23
N ASP A 182 10.45 -21.72 26.09
CA ASP A 182 9.07 -21.27 25.89
C ASP A 182 8.57 -21.50 24.44
N PRO A 183 8.29 -22.75 24.05
CA PRO A 183 7.84 -23.10 22.70
C PRO A 183 6.47 -22.49 22.34
N LEU A 184 5.65 -22.13 23.34
CA LEU A 184 4.32 -21.58 23.14
C LEU A 184 4.26 -20.04 23.22
N ASN A 185 5.39 -19.36 23.47
CA ASN A 185 5.45 -17.91 23.76
C ASN A 185 4.45 -17.48 24.85
N VAL A 186 4.36 -18.26 25.95
CA VAL A 186 3.55 -17.91 27.12
C VAL A 186 4.11 -16.67 27.83
N LEU A 187 5.43 -16.54 27.87
CA LEU A 187 6.15 -15.41 28.44
C LEU A 187 6.38 -14.36 27.36
N LYS A 188 5.41 -13.45 27.17
CA LYS A 188 5.58 -12.29 26.30
C LYS A 188 6.12 -11.11 27.12
N PRO A 189 7.42 -10.77 27.06
CA PRO A 189 7.93 -9.59 27.73
C PRO A 189 7.24 -8.35 27.17
N ARG A 190 6.62 -7.57 28.06
CA ARG A 190 6.02 -6.28 27.73
C ARG A 190 7.17 -5.26 27.63
N PRO A 191 7.28 -4.45 26.56
CA PRO A 191 8.33 -3.45 26.48
C PRO A 191 8.19 -2.48 27.67
N ARG A 192 9.23 -2.36 28.51
CA ARG A 192 9.26 -1.33 29.56
C ARG A 192 9.36 0.03 28.88
N MET A 193 8.41 0.91 29.18
CA MET A 193 8.50 2.34 28.89
C MET A 193 9.80 2.86 29.53
N THR A 194 10.62 3.59 28.78
CA THR A 194 11.80 4.29 29.31
C THR A 194 11.40 5.12 30.53
N PRO A 195 12.11 5.03 31.68
CA PRO A 195 11.78 5.83 32.85
C PRO A 195 12.04 7.32 32.56
N ALA A 196 11.14 8.18 33.04
CA ALA A 196 11.25 9.63 32.96
C ALA A 196 12.57 10.12 33.59
N PRO A 197 13.23 11.17 33.06
CA PRO A 197 14.47 11.67 33.63
C PRO A 197 14.23 12.19 35.05
N ALA A 198 15.13 11.81 35.96
CA ALA A 198 15.07 12.11 37.38
C ALA A 198 14.93 13.61 37.65
N SER A 199 13.89 13.98 38.38
CA SER A 199 13.74 15.30 38.98
C SER A 199 14.73 15.43 40.13
N CYS A 200 15.70 16.33 40.01
CA CYS A 200 16.64 16.65 41.08
C CYS A 200 15.90 17.39 42.20
N SER A 201 15.60 16.69 43.28
CA SER A 201 15.28 17.31 44.56
C SER A 201 16.19 16.70 45.61
N GLN A 202 17.12 17.53 46.10
CA GLN A 202 17.99 17.25 47.23
C GLN A 202 17.15 17.11 48.50
N GLU A 203 17.29 15.98 49.19
CA GLU A 203 17.12 15.93 50.64
C GLU A 203 18.28 15.12 51.25
N LEU A 204 18.78 15.64 52.37
CA LEU A 204 20.03 15.28 53.05
C LEU A 204 19.88 13.96 53.85
N PRO A 205 20.99 13.23 54.11
CA PRO A 205 20.94 11.93 54.77
C PRO A 205 20.82 12.07 56.30
N SER A 206 19.81 11.45 56.89
CA SER A 206 19.76 11.24 58.35
C SER A 206 20.30 9.85 58.68
N ALA A 207 21.30 9.88 59.56
CA ALA A 207 22.00 8.75 60.14
C ALA A 207 21.05 7.81 60.90
N GLU A 208 21.32 6.51 60.81
CA GLU A 208 21.41 5.58 61.94
C GLU A 208 21.84 4.21 61.40
N ASP A 209 23.16 4.01 61.43
CA ASP A 209 23.83 2.72 61.25
C ASP A 209 23.94 2.09 62.64
N ASN A 210 23.31 0.92 62.82
CA ASN A 210 23.46 -0.01 63.93
C ASN A 210 22.67 -1.28 63.53
N SER A 211 23.17 -2.50 63.57
CA SER A 211 24.41 -3.05 64.10
C SER A 211 24.44 -4.56 63.79
N VAL A 212 25.60 -5.14 64.06
CA VAL A 212 25.87 -6.57 64.31
C VAL A 212 26.29 -7.42 63.10
N VAL A 213 27.59 -7.30 62.86
CA VAL A 213 28.53 -8.36 62.47
C VAL A 213 28.20 -9.70 63.14
N ALA A 214 27.98 -10.75 62.35
CA ALA A 214 28.12 -12.13 62.78
C ALA A 214 29.30 -12.75 62.03
N SER A 215 30.41 -12.88 62.73
CA SER A 215 31.64 -13.54 62.29
C SER A 215 31.44 -15.06 62.32
N ASP A 216 31.60 -15.73 61.18
CA ASP A 216 31.66 -17.20 61.10
C ASP A 216 33.04 -17.71 61.58
N PRO A 217 33.14 -18.63 62.55
CA PRO A 217 34.37 -18.90 63.31
C PRO A 217 35.27 -19.99 62.72
N LEU A 218 35.02 -20.53 61.52
CA LEU A 218 35.76 -21.68 61.01
C LEU A 218 36.61 -21.34 59.77
N GLY A 219 37.74 -20.68 60.05
CA GLY A 219 38.80 -20.43 59.09
C GLY A 219 39.51 -21.71 58.66
N VAL A 220 39.22 -22.18 57.45
CA VAL A 220 40.05 -23.15 56.72
C VAL A 220 40.45 -22.59 55.35
N LEU A 221 41.59 -21.89 55.39
CA LEU A 221 42.67 -21.82 54.39
C LEU A 221 42.38 -21.47 52.91
N ARG A 222 42.86 -20.26 52.59
CA ARG A 222 43.77 -19.90 51.47
C ARG A 222 43.28 -20.06 50.03
N GLY A 223 42.82 -18.93 49.49
CA GLY A 223 42.98 -18.56 48.08
C GLY A 223 43.63 -17.17 47.99
N ASN A 224 44.90 -17.15 47.57
CA ASN A 224 45.72 -15.96 47.39
C ASN A 224 45.21 -15.06 46.26
N ARG A 225 45.38 -13.75 46.48
CA ARG A 225 45.73 -12.69 45.50
C ARG A 225 44.68 -12.22 44.50
N VAL A 226 44.62 -10.95 44.10
CA VAL A 226 45.12 -9.64 44.60
C VAL A 226 44.52 -8.59 43.64
N ASN A 227 44.04 -7.47 44.20
CA ASN A 227 44.00 -6.08 43.71
C ASN A 227 43.66 -5.77 42.23
N VAL A 228 42.58 -5.01 41.97
CA VAL A 228 42.52 -3.52 41.94
C VAL A 228 43.51 -2.94 40.95
N HIS A 229 43.04 -2.11 40.02
CA HIS A 229 43.58 -0.82 39.51
C HIS A 229 42.41 -0.21 38.69
N ALA A 230 41.55 0.65 39.26
CA ALA A 230 41.71 2.10 39.41
C ALA A 230 42.11 2.82 38.10
N GLY A 231 41.14 3.53 37.51
CA GLY A 231 41.33 4.53 36.46
C GLY A 231 40.20 5.55 36.55
N GLY A 232 40.39 6.58 37.37
CA GLY A 232 39.43 7.67 37.54
C GLY A 232 39.49 8.68 36.40
N MET A 233 38.50 9.56 36.33
CA MET A 233 38.64 11.00 36.04
C MET A 233 37.26 11.68 35.94
N GLY A 234 37.13 12.83 36.59
CA GLY A 234 36.42 13.97 36.02
C GLY A 234 35.01 14.24 36.51
N VAL A 235 34.90 14.96 37.63
CA VAL A 235 33.78 15.87 37.92
C VAL A 235 33.84 17.02 36.92
N ASP A 236 32.79 17.27 36.12
CA ASP A 236 32.23 18.63 35.98
C ASP A 236 31.09 18.76 34.94
N ARG A 237 30.06 19.48 35.40
CA ARG A 237 29.16 20.38 34.64
C ARG A 237 28.08 19.76 33.74
N CYS A 238 26.93 19.50 34.38
CA CYS A 238 25.62 19.66 33.74
C CYS A 238 25.47 21.09 33.17
N ARG A 239 25.36 21.23 31.84
CA ARG A 239 24.85 22.45 31.18
C ARG A 239 23.50 22.13 30.54
N PRO A 240 22.42 22.89 30.82
CA PRO A 240 21.16 22.71 30.12
C PRO A 240 21.21 23.33 28.72
N LEU A 241 20.75 22.58 27.71
CA LEU A 241 20.53 23.10 26.35
C LEU A 241 19.36 24.09 26.32
N PRO A 242 19.42 25.17 25.51
CA PRO A 242 18.33 26.12 25.35
C PRO A 242 17.19 25.53 24.51
N LYS A 243 15.94 25.82 24.93
CA LYS A 243 14.72 25.53 24.17
C LYS A 243 14.56 26.56 23.06
N PHE A 244 14.39 26.12 21.81
CA PHE A 244 13.88 26.96 20.72
C PHE A 244 12.38 26.74 20.58
N ILE A 245 11.66 27.85 20.36
CA ILE A 245 10.22 27.98 20.14
C ILE A 245 9.82 27.31 18.83
#